data_AF-A0A9X1P7W9-F1
#
_entry.id   AF-A0A9X1P7W9-F1
#
_cell.length_a   1.000
_cell.length_b   1.000
_cell.length_c   1.000
_cell.angle_alpha   90.00
_cell.angle_beta   90.00
_cell.angle_gamma   90.00
#
_symmetry.space_group_name_H-M   'P 1'
#
loop_
_entity.id
_entity.type
_entity.pdbx_description
1 polymer ?
#
loop_
_entity_poly.entity_id
_entity_poly.type
_entity_poly.pdbx_seq_one_letter_code
_entity_poly.pdbx_strand_id
1 'polypeptide(L)'
;MTWAFWKYYLDLTKFNLAISVLPAFVVGPSGGIFMFLTGGMGLSLIAYSFFHANEYYLYYNLGLTKLRLVLTSSIVNIGVAVLVGAILAI
;
A
#
# COMPACT_ATOMS: atom_id res chain seq x y z
N MET A 1 -14.97 7.38 -0.15
CA MET A 1 -13.54 7.77 -0.26
C MET A 1 -13.41 8.93 -1.22
N THR A 2 -12.49 9.86 -0.98
CA THR A 2 -12.24 11.01 -1.88
C THR A 2 -11.27 10.66 -3.01
N TRP A 3 -11.24 11.45 -4.08
CA TRP A 3 -10.28 11.27 -5.18
C TRP A 3 -8.82 11.39 -4.69
N ALA A 4 -8.56 12.28 -3.74
CA ALA A 4 -7.23 12.50 -3.17
C ALA A 4 -6.72 11.26 -2.42
N PHE A 5 -7.62 10.55 -1.72
CA PHE A 5 -7.27 9.26 -1.12
C PHE A 5 -6.84 8.24 -2.17
N TRP A 6 -7.60 8.12 -3.27
CA TRP A 6 -7.28 7.15 -4.32
C TRP A 6 -5.96 7.44 -5.02
N LYS A 7 -5.62 8.72 -5.23
CA LYS A 7 -4.30 9.11 -5.72
C LYS A 7 -3.19 8.61 -4.78
N TYR A 8 -3.30 8.96 -3.48
CA TYR A 8 -2.36 8.50 -2.46
C TYR A 8 -2.23 6.98 -2.43
N TYR A 9 -3.37 6.27 -2.44
CA TYR A 9 -3.40 4.82 -2.39
C TYR A 9 -2.68 4.19 -3.58
N LEU A 10 -2.95 4.67 -4.80
CA LEU A 10 -2.30 4.15 -6.01
C LEU A 10 -0.78 4.40 -5.99
N ASP A 11 -0.35 5.59 -5.62
CA ASP A 11 1.08 5.93 -5.59
C ASP A 11 1.83 5.12 -4.51
N LEU A 12 1.22 4.94 -3.34
CA LEU A 12 1.78 4.08 -2.30
C LEU A 12 1.80 2.60 -2.72
N THR A 13 0.73 2.13 -3.36
CA THR A 13 0.58 0.73 -3.76
C THR A 13 1.54 0.35 -4.88
N LYS A 14 1.91 1.27 -5.78
CA LYS A 14 2.96 1.04 -6.79
C LYS A 14 4.28 0.65 -6.14
N PHE A 15 4.71 1.38 -5.11
CA PHE A 15 5.91 1.03 -4.35
C PHE A 15 5.73 -0.34 -3.65
N ASN A 16 4.55 -0.57 -3.07
CA ASN A 16 4.29 -1.79 -2.32
C ASN A 16 4.32 -3.04 -3.20
N LEU A 17 3.71 -2.96 -4.38
CA LEU A 17 3.75 -4.03 -5.37
C LEU A 17 5.18 -4.29 -5.84
N ALA A 18 5.94 -3.24 -6.18
CA ALA A 18 7.32 -3.42 -6.64
C ALA A 18 8.19 -4.15 -5.60
N ILE A 19 8.02 -3.83 -4.31
CA ILE A 19 8.76 -4.45 -3.21
C ILE A 19 8.27 -5.88 -2.94
N SER A 20 6.95 -6.08 -2.93
CA SER A 20 6.32 -7.34 -2.52
C SER A 20 6.37 -8.42 -3.60
N VAL A 21 6.60 -8.05 -4.86
CA VAL A 21 6.81 -8.99 -5.95
C VAL A 21 8.10 -9.81 -5.77
N LEU A 22 9.16 -9.23 -5.19
CA LEU A 22 10.43 -9.95 -4.98
C LEU A 22 10.27 -11.22 -4.12
N PRO A 23 9.70 -11.17 -2.90
CA PRO A 23 9.45 -12.36 -2.11
C PRO A 23 8.38 -13.28 -2.73
N ALA A 24 7.49 -12.77 -3.58
CA ALA A 24 6.56 -13.62 -4.34
C ALA A 24 7.31 -14.61 -5.25
N PHE A 25 8.44 -14.20 -5.84
CA PHE A 25 9.26 -15.08 -6.68
C PHE A 25 10.14 -16.04 -5.88
N VAL A 26 10.54 -15.68 -4.65
CA VAL A 26 11.46 -16.49 -3.84
C VAL A 26 10.71 -17.53 -3.00
N VAL A 27 9.63 -17.11 -2.34
CA VAL A 27 8.87 -17.93 -1.37
C VAL A 27 7.56 -18.45 -1.98
N GLY A 28 7.12 -17.87 -3.09
CA GLY A 28 5.84 -18.12 -3.72
C GLY A 28 4.79 -17.06 -3.36
N PRO A 29 3.55 -17.22 -3.87
CA PRO A 29 2.54 -16.16 -3.79
C PRO A 29 2.16 -15.76 -2.35
N SER A 30 2.19 -16.71 -1.41
CA SER A 30 1.96 -16.45 0.01
C SER A 30 2.99 -15.50 0.62
N GLY A 31 4.27 -15.63 0.24
CA GLY A 31 5.34 -14.73 0.68
C GLY A 31 5.17 -13.31 0.13
N GLY A 32 4.71 -13.19 -1.12
CA GLY A 32 4.36 -11.90 -1.73
C GLY A 32 3.19 -11.22 -1.03
N ILE A 33 2.11 -11.96 -0.75
CA ILE A 33 0.94 -11.44 -0.03
C ILE A 33 1.33 -11.00 1.39
N PHE A 34 2.13 -11.83 2.10
CA PHE A 34 2.60 -11.48 3.44
C PHE A 34 3.44 -10.20 3.43
N MET A 35 4.36 -10.08 2.46
CA MET A 35 5.16 -8.86 2.32
C MET A 35 4.28 -7.65 1.99
N PHE A 36 3.30 -7.80 1.10
CA PHE A 36 2.38 -6.73 0.69
C PHE A 36 1.61 -6.13 1.86
N LEU A 37 1.21 -6.97 2.83
CA LEU A 37 0.49 -6.51 4.03
C LEU A 37 1.40 -5.92 5.11
N THR A 38 2.67 -6.30 5.14
CA THR A 38 3.58 -5.99 6.25
C THR A 38 4.77 -5.14 5.79
N GLY A 39 5.93 -5.77 5.53
CA GLY A 39 7.19 -5.11 5.25
C GLY A 39 7.16 -4.26 3.97
N GLY A 40 6.45 -4.72 2.94
CA GLY A 40 6.24 -3.98 1.70
C GLY A 40 5.49 -2.67 1.94
N MET A 41 4.42 -2.71 2.76
CA MET A 41 3.69 -1.50 3.14
C MET A 41 4.59 -0.52 3.92
N GLY A 42 5.36 -1.01 4.90
CA GLY A 42 6.28 -0.19 5.67
C GLY A 42 7.35 0.49 4.81
N LEU A 43 8.01 -0.28 3.94
CA LEU A 43 9.02 0.25 3.01
C LEU A 43 8.42 1.21 1.99
N SER A 44 7.17 1.00 1.58
CA SER A 44 6.44 1.90 0.68
C SER A 44 6.14 3.24 1.34
N LEU A 45 5.81 3.25 2.63
CA LEU A 45 5.62 4.50 3.38
C LEU A 45 6.91 5.31 3.45
N ILE A 46 8.05 4.63 3.60
CA ILE A 46 9.37 5.25 3.58
C ILE A 46 9.63 5.83 2.18
N ALA A 47 9.51 5.02 1.12
CA ALA A 47 9.68 5.49 -0.26
C ALA A 47 8.77 6.67 -0.61
N TYR A 48 7.49 6.58 -0.25
CA TYR A 48 6.53 7.67 -0.44
C TYR A 48 6.94 8.93 0.32
N SER A 49 7.45 8.80 1.55
CA SER A 49 7.96 9.95 2.30
C SER A 49 9.21 10.59 1.69
N PHE A 50 10.03 9.84 0.94
CA PHE A 50 11.18 10.41 0.21
C PHE A 50 10.76 11.12 -1.08
N PHE A 51 9.88 10.51 -1.88
CA PHE A 51 9.55 11.03 -3.22
C PHE A 51 8.34 11.99 -3.23
N HIS A 52 7.41 11.84 -2.28
CA HIS A 52 6.13 12.55 -2.26
C HIS A 52 5.88 13.27 -0.92
N ALA A 53 6.95 13.62 -0.19
CA ALA A 53 6.86 14.30 1.11
C ALA A 53 5.92 15.52 1.08
N ASN A 54 6.05 16.33 0.03
CA ASN A 54 5.30 17.58 -0.13
C ASN A 54 3.80 17.36 -0.31
N GLU A 55 3.38 16.19 -0.81
CA GLU A 55 1.96 15.88 -0.98
C GLU A 55 1.23 15.71 0.35
N TYR A 56 1.94 15.38 1.45
CA TYR A 56 1.31 15.31 2.77
C TYR A 56 0.70 16.64 3.21
N TYR A 57 1.28 17.78 2.83
CA TYR A 57 0.69 19.09 3.10
C TYR A 57 -0.59 19.32 2.31
N LEU A 58 -0.63 18.88 1.05
CA LEU A 58 -1.85 18.94 0.22
C LEU A 58 -2.97 18.11 0.84
N TYR A 59 -2.68 16.87 1.24
CA TYR A 59 -3.69 16.01 1.88
C TYR A 59 -4.17 16.58 3.21
N TYR A 60 -3.26 17.15 4.01
CA TYR A 60 -3.62 17.79 5.27
C TYR A 60 -4.56 18.98 5.05
N ASN A 61 -4.28 19.83 4.06
CA ASN A 61 -5.15 20.96 3.68
C ASN A 61 -6.54 20.51 3.20
N LEU A 62 -6.65 19.29 2.68
CA LEU A 62 -7.92 18.65 2.31
C LEU A 62 -8.59 17.92 3.49
N GLY A 63 -8.08 18.04 4.71
CA GLY A 63 -8.62 17.40 5.92
C GLY A 63 -8.27 15.91 6.07
N LEU A 64 -7.31 15.41 5.29
CA LEU A 64 -6.83 14.03 5.36
C LEU A 64 -5.51 13.98 6.15
N THR A 65 -5.56 13.44 7.37
CA THR A 65 -4.35 13.23 8.16
C THR A 65 -3.53 12.05 7.63
N LYS A 66 -2.20 12.12 7.79
CA LYS A 66 -1.29 11.03 7.41
C LYS A 66 -1.72 9.69 8.02
N LEU A 67 -2.07 9.68 9.30
CA LEU A 67 -2.52 8.46 9.98
C LEU A 67 -3.78 7.87 9.33
N ARG A 68 -4.76 8.73 8.99
CA ARG A 68 -6.00 8.29 8.33
C ARG A 68 -5.71 7.71 6.94
N LEU A 69 -4.83 8.33 6.17
CA LEU A 69 -4.40 7.81 4.86
C LEU A 69 -3.76 6.42 4.98
N VAL A 70 -2.83 6.26 5.93
CA VAL A 70 -2.11 5.00 6.14
C VAL A 70 -3.07 3.90 6.60
N LEU A 71 -3.85 4.12 7.66
CA LEU A 71 -4.78 3.11 8.20
C LEU A 71 -5.81 2.69 7.16
N THR A 72 -6.38 3.66 6.44
CA THR A 72 -7.37 3.37 5.41
C THR A 72 -6.74 2.58 4.25
N SER A 73 -5.50 2.91 3.85
CA SER A 73 -4.77 2.16 2.81
C SER A 73 -4.44 0.73 3.25
N SER A 74 -4.07 0.52 4.51
CA SER A 74 -3.85 -0.82 5.07
C SER A 74 -5.13 -1.66 5.05
N ILE A 75 -6.28 -1.08 5.38
CA ILE A 75 -7.58 -1.77 5.32
C ILE A 75 -7.90 -2.18 3.88
N VAL A 76 -7.70 -1.29 2.90
CA VAL A 76 -7.89 -1.62 1.49
C VAL A 76 -6.93 -2.73 1.05
N ASN A 77 -5.65 -2.67 1.46
CA ASN A 77 -4.68 -3.71 1.15
C ASN A 77 -5.06 -5.08 1.73
N ILE A 78 -5.65 -5.13 2.93
CA ILE A 78 -6.19 -6.38 3.49
C ILE A 78 -7.30 -6.92 2.60
N GLY A 79 -8.25 -6.07 2.19
CA GLY A 79 -9.33 -6.48 1.28
C GLY A 79 -8.80 -7.02 -0.05
N VAL A 80 -7.83 -6.34 -0.65
CA VAL A 80 -7.18 -6.78 -1.90
C VAL A 80 -6.42 -8.09 -1.69
N ALA A 81 -5.66 -8.22 -0.61
CA ALA A 81 -4.92 -9.44 -0.30
C ALA A 81 -5.82 -10.65 -0.08
N VAL A 82 -6.98 -10.48 0.55
CA VAL A 82 -7.97 -11.55 0.73
C VAL A 82 -8.53 -12.00 -0.63
N LEU A 83 -8.89 -11.06 -1.50
CA LEU A 83 -9.38 -11.38 -2.85
C LEU A 83 -8.32 -12.11 -3.68
N VAL A 84 -7.09 -11.60 -3.68
CA VAL A 84 -5.97 -12.22 -4.41
C VAL A 84 -5.63 -13.59 -3.85
N GLY A 85 -5.59 -13.73 -2.52
CA GLY A 85 -5.37 -15.01 -1.85
C GLY A 85 -6.46 -16.04 -2.18
N ALA A 86 -7.73 -15.62 -2.24
CA ALA A 86 -8.83 -16.49 -2.65
C ALA A 86 -8.71 -16.96 -4.09
N ILE A 87 -8.28 -16.08 -5.01
CA ILE A 87 -8.05 -16.43 -6.43
C ILE A 87 -6.90 -17.43 -6.57
N LEU A 88 -5.81 -17.24 -5.83
CA LEU A 88 -4.63 -18.10 -5.90
C LEU A 88 -4.80 -19.45 -5.19
N ALA A 89 -5.86 -19.60 -4.39
CA ALA A 89 -6.19 -20.84 -3.68
C ALA A 89 -7.07 -21.79 -4.52
N ILE A 90 -7.57 -21.34 -5.66
CA ILE A 90 -8.34 -22.12 -6.66
C ILE A 90 -7.36 -22.72 -7.67
#